data_AF-A0A955XGZ7-F1
#
_entry.id   AF-A0A955XGZ7-F1
#
_cell.length_a   1.000
_cell.length_b   1.000
_cell.length_c   1.000
_cell.angle_alpha   90.00
_cell.angle_beta   90.00
_cell.angle_gamma   90.00
#
_symmetry.space_group_name_H-M   'P 1'
#
loop_
_entity.id
_entity.type
_entity.pdbx_description
1 polymer ?
#
loop_
_entity_poly.entity_id
_entity_poly.type
_entity_poly.pdbx_seq_one_letter_code
_entity_poly.pdbx_strand_id
1 'polypeptide(L)'
;FVAVGRGGRRVVSFDGVGWAHDTGGGGLPDGQGDDWFFGVTERPEGGWIAVGGQQSTVVAFSEDGVEWQVERDQDSRGSAGVACVPGLCLRDNGGGASAIFTSDDGRVWAPIALEPRREYRILGVANGWFIAAVNPWRQPGSLYRSRDGVEWTLLHTAEAQTHWVDMALEGWEPSR
;
A
#
# COMPACT_ATOMS: atom_id res chain seq x y z
N PHE A 1 1.40 15.15 -5.56
CA PHE A 1 0.39 14.08 -5.56
C PHE A 1 0.68 13.10 -6.67
N VAL A 2 0.40 11.82 -6.44
CA VAL A 2 0.46 10.76 -7.46
C VAL A 2 -0.84 9.96 -7.38
N ALA A 3 -1.37 9.58 -8.54
CA ALA A 3 -2.45 8.60 -8.63
C ALA A 3 -2.02 7.44 -9.52
N VAL A 4 -2.47 6.24 -9.15
CA VAL A 4 -2.16 4.99 -9.85
C VAL A 4 -3.43 4.20 -10.11
N GLY A 5 -3.39 3.23 -11.02
CA GLY A 5 -4.57 2.41 -11.26
C GLY A 5 -4.40 1.33 -12.32
N ARG A 6 -5.53 1.02 -12.97
CA ARG A 6 -5.67 -0.04 -13.99
C ARG A 6 -4.70 0.15 -15.17
N GLY A 7 -4.16 -0.95 -15.68
CA GLY A 7 -3.21 -0.98 -16.80
C GLY A 7 -1.87 -0.32 -16.48
N GLY A 8 -1.48 -0.27 -15.21
CA GLY A 8 -0.25 0.34 -14.76
C GLY A 8 -0.28 1.86 -14.94
N ARG A 9 -1.49 2.45 -14.99
CA ARG A 9 -1.66 3.89 -15.14
C ARG A 9 -1.02 4.61 -13.96
N ARG A 10 -0.24 5.64 -14.26
CA ARG A 10 0.42 6.55 -13.31
C ARG A 10 0.22 7.96 -13.81
N VAL A 11 -0.06 8.89 -12.90
CA VAL A 11 -0.24 10.30 -13.21
C VAL A 11 0.20 11.13 -12.01
N VAL A 12 0.87 12.25 -12.27
CA VAL A 12 1.44 13.13 -11.24
C VAL A 12 0.78 14.50 -11.28
N SER A 13 0.60 15.10 -10.11
CA SER A 13 0.19 16.49 -9.97
C SER A 13 1.08 17.19 -8.96
N PHE A 14 1.61 18.35 -9.34
CA PHE A 14 2.48 19.17 -8.49
C PHE A 14 1.70 20.23 -7.69
N ASP A 15 0.44 20.47 -8.05
CA ASP A 15 -0.42 21.52 -7.48
C ASP A 15 -1.75 20.97 -6.91
N GLY A 16 -2.03 19.69 -7.10
CA GLY A 16 -3.30 19.06 -6.71
C GLY A 16 -4.48 19.37 -7.63
N VAL A 17 -4.27 20.13 -8.72
CA VAL A 17 -5.32 20.57 -9.65
C VAL A 17 -5.01 20.10 -11.07
N GLY A 18 -3.83 20.43 -11.59
CA GLY A 18 -3.34 19.96 -12.89
C GLY A 18 -2.68 18.61 -12.78
N TRP A 19 -3.00 17.70 -13.70
CA TRP A 19 -2.45 16.34 -13.76
C TRP A 19 -1.71 16.13 -15.06
N ALA A 20 -0.49 15.61 -14.97
CA ALA A 20 0.45 15.44 -16.08
C ALA A 20 1.08 14.04 -16.08
N HIS A 21 1.81 13.73 -17.16
CA HIS A 21 2.52 12.45 -17.35
C HIS A 21 1.62 11.22 -17.21
N ASP A 22 0.38 11.33 -17.70
CA ASP A 22 -0.55 10.21 -17.71
C ASP A 22 -0.07 9.13 -18.69
N THR A 23 0.28 7.96 -18.17
CA THR A 23 0.70 6.81 -18.98
C THR A 23 -0.46 6.13 -19.71
N GLY A 24 -1.71 6.57 -19.50
CA GLY A 24 -2.88 6.10 -20.25
C GLY A 24 -3.25 4.64 -20.05
N GLY A 25 -2.61 3.95 -19.09
CA GLY A 25 -2.75 2.51 -18.90
C GLY A 25 -1.94 1.66 -19.89
N GLY A 26 -0.83 2.20 -20.43
CA GLY A 26 0.05 1.51 -21.40
C GLY A 26 0.91 0.38 -20.82
N GLY A 27 0.51 -0.24 -19.72
CA GLY A 27 1.27 -1.27 -19.04
C GLY A 27 2.39 -0.71 -18.15
N LEU A 28 3.16 -1.63 -17.59
CA LEU A 28 4.30 -1.33 -16.73
C LEU A 28 5.60 -1.18 -17.55
N PRO A 29 6.61 -0.43 -17.05
CA PRO A 29 7.90 -0.26 -17.72
C PRO A 29 8.66 -1.56 -18.00
N ASP A 30 8.31 -2.64 -17.31
CA ASP A 30 8.89 -3.97 -17.51
C ASP A 30 8.32 -4.72 -18.73
N GLY A 31 7.33 -4.14 -19.42
CA GLY A 31 6.71 -4.71 -20.62
C GLY A 31 5.79 -5.92 -20.37
N GLN A 32 5.49 -6.27 -19.12
CA GLN A 32 4.79 -7.52 -18.75
C GLN A 32 3.26 -7.41 -18.69
N GLY A 33 2.64 -6.57 -19.53
CA GLY A 33 1.17 -6.51 -19.70
C GLY A 33 0.43 -5.51 -18.82
N ASP A 34 -0.90 -5.68 -18.73
CA ASP A 34 -1.87 -4.75 -18.13
C ASP A 34 -2.11 -5.00 -16.62
N ASP A 35 -1.05 -5.04 -15.82
CA ASP A 35 -1.19 -5.11 -14.34
C ASP A 35 -1.72 -3.80 -13.76
N TRP A 36 -2.31 -3.86 -12.56
CA TRP A 36 -2.97 -2.69 -11.96
C TRP A 36 -2.27 -2.36 -10.64
N PHE A 37 -2.14 -1.08 -10.34
CA PHE A 37 -1.82 -0.66 -8.98
C PHE A 37 -3.09 -0.43 -8.19
N PHE A 38 -3.10 -0.91 -6.95
CA PHE A 38 -4.22 -0.79 -6.01
C PHE A 38 -3.94 0.24 -4.92
N GLY A 39 -2.67 0.41 -4.55
CA GLY A 39 -2.24 1.35 -3.51
C GLY A 39 -1.00 2.14 -3.94
N VAL A 40 -0.89 3.35 -3.43
CA VAL A 40 0.30 4.20 -3.58
C VAL A 40 0.53 4.98 -2.28
N THR A 41 1.79 5.13 -1.89
CA THR A 41 2.19 5.97 -0.76
C THR A 41 3.38 6.84 -1.16
N GLU A 42 3.45 8.04 -0.60
CA GLU A 42 4.69 8.81 -0.55
C GLU A 42 5.58 8.27 0.58
N ARG A 43 6.89 8.33 0.41
CA ARG A 43 7.84 8.03 1.48
C ARG A 43 8.20 9.31 2.25
N PRO A 44 8.44 9.24 3.56
CA PRO A 44 8.84 10.42 4.35
C PRO A 44 10.13 11.10 3.88
N GLU A 45 11.05 10.35 3.30
CA GLU A 45 12.30 10.84 2.70
C GLU A 45 12.14 11.32 1.24
N GLY A 46 10.93 11.30 0.69
CA GLY A 46 10.62 11.66 -0.69
C GLY A 46 10.52 10.46 -1.64
N GLY A 47 9.82 10.66 -2.74
CA GLY A 47 9.49 9.62 -3.72
C GLY A 47 8.22 8.85 -3.36
N TRP A 48 7.83 7.93 -4.24
CA TRP A 48 6.58 7.18 -4.19
C TRP A 48 6.80 5.69 -4.36
N ILE A 49 5.95 4.92 -3.71
CA ILE A 49 5.85 3.47 -3.87
C ILE A 49 4.41 3.15 -4.27
N ALA A 50 4.25 2.36 -5.33
CA ALA A 50 2.97 1.79 -5.72
C ALA A 50 3.00 0.27 -5.62
N VAL A 51 1.91 -0.33 -5.16
CA VAL A 51 1.75 -1.79 -5.06
C VAL A 51 0.51 -2.26 -5.78
N GLY A 52 0.58 -3.47 -6.31
CA GLY A 52 -0.48 -4.00 -7.14
C GLY A 52 -0.24 -5.40 -7.67
N GLY A 53 -0.78 -5.63 -8.87
CA GLY A 53 -0.62 -6.84 -9.65
C GLY A 53 -1.82 -7.78 -9.58
N GLN A 54 -2.06 -8.54 -10.64
CA GLN A 54 -3.21 -9.45 -10.74
C GLN A 54 -2.84 -10.88 -10.34
N GLN A 55 -1.76 -11.40 -10.91
CA GLN A 55 -1.30 -12.78 -10.71
C GLN A 55 -0.05 -12.88 -9.84
N SER A 56 0.71 -11.80 -9.75
CA SER A 56 1.89 -11.61 -8.90
C SER A 56 1.79 -10.28 -8.18
N THR A 57 2.48 -10.09 -7.05
CA THR A 57 2.66 -8.74 -6.53
C THR A 57 3.60 -7.96 -7.46
N VAL A 58 3.18 -6.75 -7.80
CA VAL A 58 4.02 -5.74 -8.45
C VAL A 58 4.30 -4.65 -7.41
N VAL A 59 5.58 -4.29 -7.26
CA VAL A 59 5.98 -3.09 -6.53
C VAL A 59 6.70 -2.15 -7.49
N ALA A 60 6.34 -0.87 -7.46
CA ALA A 60 6.98 0.14 -8.27
C ALA A 60 7.47 1.30 -7.39
N PHE A 61 8.65 1.81 -7.70
CA PHE A 61 9.28 2.91 -7.00
C PHE A 61 9.57 4.06 -7.97
N SER A 62 9.38 5.30 -7.51
CA SER A 62 9.72 6.51 -8.26
C SER A 62 10.23 7.62 -7.35
N GLU A 63 11.24 8.38 -7.79
CA GLU A 63 11.74 9.55 -7.05
C GLU A 63 10.99 10.84 -7.40
N ASP A 64 10.37 10.91 -8.57
CA ASP A 64 9.74 12.12 -9.16
C ASP A 64 8.25 11.95 -9.53
N GLY A 65 7.72 10.73 -9.41
CA GLY A 65 6.34 10.38 -9.73
C GLY A 65 6.12 10.13 -11.23
N VAL A 66 7.16 10.30 -12.05
CA VAL A 66 7.14 10.22 -13.51
C VAL A 66 7.87 8.97 -13.98
N GLU A 67 9.11 8.78 -13.54
CA GLU A 67 9.92 7.62 -13.90
C GLU A 67 9.81 6.54 -12.82
N TRP A 68 9.45 5.32 -13.22
CA TRP A 68 9.16 4.23 -12.29
C TRP A 68 10.02 3.01 -12.58
N GLN A 69 10.63 2.49 -11.52
CA GLN A 69 11.31 1.20 -11.51
C GLN A 69 10.35 0.16 -10.95
N VAL A 70 10.28 -1.03 -11.57
CA VAL A 70 9.30 -2.06 -11.22
C VAL A 70 9.99 -3.36 -10.84
N GLU A 71 9.51 -3.97 -9.76
CA GLU A 71 9.87 -5.30 -9.32
C GLU A 71 8.63 -6.19 -9.20
N ARG A 72 8.82 -7.49 -9.42
CA ARG A 72 7.76 -8.51 -9.38
C ARG A 72 8.13 -9.64 -8.44
N ASP A 73 7.20 -9.98 -7.57
CA ASP A 73 7.25 -11.17 -6.73
C ASP A 73 6.31 -12.22 -7.30
N GLN A 74 6.87 -13.13 -8.11
CA GLN A 74 6.14 -14.15 -8.86
C GLN A 74 5.51 -15.24 -7.98
N ASP A 75 5.94 -15.34 -6.71
CA ASP A 75 5.47 -16.37 -5.78
C ASP A 75 4.31 -15.88 -4.87
N SER A 76 3.86 -14.64 -5.10
CA SER A 76 2.76 -13.99 -4.37
C SER A 76 1.54 -13.76 -5.27
N ARG A 77 0.42 -13.27 -4.74
CA ARG A 77 -0.65 -12.67 -5.56
C ARG A 77 -0.66 -11.16 -5.39
N GLY A 78 -1.59 -10.46 -6.02
CA GLY A 78 -1.69 -9.00 -5.97
C GLY A 78 -1.71 -8.42 -4.56
N SER A 79 -0.90 -7.39 -4.32
CA SER A 79 -0.85 -6.63 -3.06
C SER A 79 -1.68 -5.35 -3.20
N ALA A 80 -2.41 -4.97 -2.14
CA ALA A 80 -3.34 -3.84 -2.20
C ALA A 80 -2.96 -2.65 -1.32
N GLY A 81 -2.31 -2.91 -0.18
CA GLY A 81 -1.96 -1.89 0.80
C GLY A 81 -0.46 -1.65 0.89
N VAL A 82 -0.08 -0.37 0.95
CA VAL A 82 1.29 0.08 1.21
C VAL A 82 1.28 1.33 2.08
N ALA A 83 2.22 1.46 3.00
CA ALA A 83 2.35 2.62 3.88
C ALA A 83 3.79 2.78 4.37
N CYS A 84 4.24 4.00 4.62
CA CYS A 84 5.60 4.28 5.11
C CYS A 84 5.61 5.24 6.31
N VAL A 85 6.49 4.95 7.27
CA VAL A 85 6.98 5.87 8.30
C VAL A 85 8.50 6.07 8.10
N PRO A 86 9.14 7.03 8.76
CA PRO A 86 10.57 7.26 8.54
C PRO A 86 11.40 5.99 8.79
N GLY A 87 12.10 5.51 7.75
CA GLY A 87 12.95 4.32 7.79
C GLY A 87 12.23 2.98 7.77
N LEU A 88 10.90 2.93 7.55
CA LEU A 88 10.16 1.68 7.43
C LEU A 88 8.91 1.84 6.56
N CYS A 89 8.80 1.01 5.53
CA CYS A 89 7.63 0.81 4.72
C CYS A 89 7.07 -0.59 4.90
N LEU A 90 5.74 -0.72 4.90
CA LEU A 90 5.01 -1.98 4.93
C LEU A 90 4.19 -2.15 3.66
N ARG A 91 4.10 -3.38 3.16
CA ARG A 91 3.05 -3.81 2.21
C ARG A 91 2.40 -5.10 2.69
N ASP A 92 1.16 -5.34 2.28
CA ASP A 92 0.50 -6.62 2.54
C ASP A 92 1.08 -7.76 1.67
N ASN A 93 0.86 -9.02 2.08
CA ASN A 93 1.50 -10.17 1.42
C ASN A 93 0.81 -10.65 0.13
N GLY A 94 -0.31 -10.03 -0.26
CA GLY A 94 -1.07 -10.42 -1.45
C GLY A 94 -1.61 -11.86 -1.46
N GLY A 95 -1.69 -12.56 -0.32
CA GLY A 95 -2.26 -13.92 -0.23
C GLY A 95 -1.28 -15.08 -0.42
N GLY A 96 0.03 -14.85 -0.27
CA GLY A 96 1.09 -15.87 -0.15
C GLY A 96 1.23 -16.46 1.27
N ALA A 97 2.39 -17.04 1.60
CA ALA A 97 2.65 -17.71 2.90
C ALA A 97 3.03 -16.74 4.04
N SER A 98 3.60 -15.58 3.71
CA SER A 98 3.98 -14.53 4.67
C SER A 98 2.74 -13.80 5.22
N ALA A 99 2.90 -12.96 6.24
CA ALA A 99 1.80 -12.12 6.74
C ALA A 99 1.85 -10.71 6.14
N ILE A 100 3.04 -10.09 6.14
CA ILE A 100 3.33 -8.77 5.54
C ILE A 100 4.76 -8.77 4.98
N PHE A 101 5.13 -7.72 4.26
CA PHE A 101 6.51 -7.43 3.85
C PHE A 101 6.94 -6.05 4.34
N THR A 102 8.25 -5.90 4.55
CA THR A 102 8.88 -4.66 5.04
C THR A 102 10.02 -4.23 4.16
N SER A 103 10.30 -2.94 4.13
CA SER A 103 11.41 -2.34 3.41
C SER A 103 11.86 -1.08 4.14
N ASP A 104 13.15 -0.80 4.18
CA ASP A 104 13.70 0.46 4.69
C ASP A 104 13.91 1.51 3.59
N ASP A 105 14.00 1.07 2.32
CA ASP A 105 14.27 1.91 1.15
C ASP A 105 13.14 1.93 0.10
N GLY A 106 12.07 1.17 0.33
CA GLY A 106 10.93 1.02 -0.56
C GLY A 106 11.19 0.20 -1.83
N ARG A 107 12.41 -0.29 -2.03
CA ARG A 107 12.84 -1.03 -3.23
C ARG A 107 13.00 -2.50 -2.89
N VAL A 108 13.74 -2.82 -1.83
CA VAL A 108 13.98 -4.21 -1.42
C VAL A 108 13.01 -4.59 -0.31
N TRP A 109 12.23 -5.66 -0.53
CA TRP A 109 11.18 -6.08 0.39
C TRP A 109 11.47 -7.44 1.01
N ALA A 110 11.51 -7.49 2.35
CA ALA A 110 11.68 -8.71 3.12
C ALA A 110 10.35 -9.18 3.73
N PRO A 111 9.97 -10.46 3.59
CA PRO A 111 8.78 -11.00 4.24
C PRO A 111 8.96 -11.09 5.76
N ILE A 112 7.87 -10.85 6.50
CA ILE A 112 7.79 -11.14 7.93
C ILE A 112 6.70 -12.19 8.18
N ALA A 113 7.10 -13.25 8.90
CA ALA A 113 6.18 -14.22 9.47
C ALA A 113 5.71 -13.71 10.84
N LEU A 114 4.41 -13.50 11.00
CA LEU A 114 3.80 -13.04 12.24
C LEU A 114 3.10 -14.20 12.94
N GLU A 115 3.17 -14.22 14.27
CA GLU A 115 2.43 -15.15 15.11
C GLU A 115 1.58 -14.41 16.16
N PRO A 116 0.24 -14.55 16.14
CA PRO A 116 -0.54 -15.37 15.22
C PRO A 116 -0.57 -14.76 13.81
N ARG A 117 -0.60 -15.63 12.79
CA ARG A 117 -0.73 -15.19 11.41
C ARG A 117 -2.09 -14.54 11.16
N ARG A 118 -2.09 -13.35 10.54
CA ARG A 118 -3.29 -12.62 10.10
C ARG A 118 -3.10 -12.04 8.70
N GLU A 119 -4.18 -11.94 7.96
CA GLU A 119 -4.24 -11.29 6.65
C GLU A 119 -4.48 -9.79 6.83
N TYR A 120 -3.42 -9.07 7.20
CA TYR A 120 -3.47 -7.62 7.30
C TYR A 120 -3.56 -6.98 5.92
N ARG A 121 -4.56 -6.14 5.72
CA ARG A 121 -4.60 -5.14 4.65
C ARG A 121 -4.09 -3.82 5.21
N ILE A 122 -2.94 -3.36 4.74
CA ILE A 122 -2.37 -2.07 5.17
C ILE A 122 -3.25 -0.94 4.62
N LEU A 123 -3.70 -0.04 5.50
CA LEU A 123 -4.60 1.07 5.14
C LEU A 123 -3.88 2.43 5.07
N GLY A 124 -2.81 2.62 5.84
CA GLY A 124 -2.06 3.86 5.85
C GLY A 124 -1.37 4.13 7.19
N VAL A 125 -0.96 5.38 7.39
CA VAL A 125 -0.31 5.83 8.63
C VAL A 125 -1.10 6.96 9.27
N ALA A 126 -1.42 6.84 10.56
CA ALA A 126 -2.02 7.91 11.36
C ALA A 126 -1.20 8.16 12.62
N ASN A 127 -0.77 9.42 12.86
CA ASN A 127 0.01 9.81 14.05
C ASN A 127 1.23 8.90 14.32
N GLY A 128 1.95 8.52 13.26
CA GLY A 128 3.14 7.64 13.33
C GLY A 128 2.83 6.17 13.59
N TRP A 129 1.57 5.75 13.51
CA TRP A 129 1.16 4.34 13.57
C TRP A 129 0.73 3.85 12.21
N PHE A 130 1.22 2.68 11.81
CA PHE A 130 0.57 1.92 10.75
C PHE A 130 -0.81 1.48 11.20
N ILE A 131 -1.78 1.64 10.32
CA ILE A 131 -3.16 1.17 10.51
C ILE A 131 -3.42 0.08 9.47
N ALA A 132 -3.95 -1.05 9.93
CA ALA A 132 -4.31 -2.17 9.07
C ALA A 132 -5.67 -2.74 9.45
N ALA A 133 -6.31 -3.40 8.49
CA ALA A 133 -7.54 -4.15 8.70
C ALA A 133 -7.32 -5.64 8.57
N VAL A 134 -8.10 -6.42 9.30
CA VAL A 134 -8.30 -7.85 9.07
C VAL A 134 -9.77 -8.05 8.76
N ASN A 135 -10.07 -8.58 7.57
CA ASN A 135 -11.43 -8.68 7.04
C ASN A 135 -11.85 -10.16 6.82
N PRO A 136 -12.18 -10.89 7.89
CA PRO A 136 -12.59 -12.29 7.77
C PRO A 136 -13.91 -12.42 6.98
N TRP A 137 -14.02 -13.49 6.18
CA TRP A 137 -15.22 -13.73 5.37
C TRP A 137 -16.48 -13.86 6.23
N ARG A 138 -17.52 -13.06 5.89
CA ARG A 138 -18.82 -13.03 6.57
C ARG A 138 -18.76 -12.78 8.07
N GLN A 139 -17.73 -12.07 8.53
CA GLN A 139 -17.52 -11.73 9.93
C GLN A 139 -17.23 -10.22 10.05
N PRO A 140 -17.36 -9.63 11.26
CA PRO A 140 -16.98 -8.24 11.46
C PRO A 140 -15.48 -8.01 11.21
N GLY A 141 -15.16 -6.99 10.43
CA GLY A 141 -13.78 -6.55 10.20
C GLY A 141 -13.19 -5.89 11.45
N SER A 142 -11.88 -6.04 11.64
CA SER A 142 -11.15 -5.47 12.77
C SER A 142 -10.03 -4.56 12.31
N LEU A 143 -9.84 -3.44 13.01
CA LEU A 143 -8.73 -2.50 12.82
C LEU A 143 -7.64 -2.77 13.84
N TYR A 144 -6.40 -2.72 13.37
CA TYR A 144 -5.18 -2.91 14.16
C TYR A 144 -4.24 -1.73 13.93
N ARG A 145 -3.36 -1.52 14.90
CA ARG A 145 -2.24 -0.57 14.76
C ARG A 145 -0.91 -1.19 15.16
N SER A 146 0.17 -0.71 14.54
CA SER A 146 1.55 -1.08 14.87
C SER A 146 2.50 0.10 14.62
N ARG A 147 3.64 0.13 15.31
CA ARG A 147 4.74 1.08 15.03
C ARG A 147 5.87 0.47 14.22
N ASP A 148 6.01 -0.84 14.25
CA ASP A 148 7.13 -1.59 13.68
C ASP A 148 6.70 -2.62 12.63
N GLY A 149 5.39 -2.78 12.41
CA GLY A 149 4.83 -3.80 11.53
C GLY A 149 4.87 -5.21 12.12
N VAL A 150 5.44 -5.43 13.30
CA VAL A 150 5.57 -6.75 13.92
C VAL A 150 4.55 -6.91 15.04
N GLU A 151 4.50 -5.96 15.97
CA GLU A 151 3.58 -5.98 17.09
C GLU A 151 2.29 -5.21 16.73
N TRP A 152 1.19 -5.94 16.57
CA TRP A 152 -0.11 -5.38 16.20
C TRP A 152 -1.08 -5.43 17.37
N THR A 153 -1.62 -4.28 17.74
CA THR A 153 -2.65 -4.15 18.77
C THR A 153 -4.02 -3.97 18.12
N LEU A 154 -5.01 -4.76 18.54
CA LEU A 154 -6.41 -4.57 18.14
C LEU A 154 -6.90 -3.21 18.64
N LEU A 155 -7.41 -2.39 17.72
CA LEU A 155 -7.94 -1.06 18.02
C LEU A 155 -9.47 -1.06 18.07
N HIS A 156 -10.12 -1.75 17.13
CA HIS A 156 -11.58 -1.80 17.04
C HIS A 156 -12.04 -3.03 16.26
N THR A 157 -13.22 -3.55 16.59
CA THR A 157 -13.93 -4.55 15.80
C THR A 157 -15.31 -4.00 15.50
N ALA A 158 -15.71 -4.05 14.22
CA ALA A 158 -17.02 -3.59 13.80
C ALA A 158 -18.15 -4.38 14.49
N GLU A 159 -19.34 -3.80 14.56
CA GLU A 159 -20.51 -4.48 15.16
C GLU A 159 -21.15 -5.50 14.20
N ALA A 160 -20.96 -5.32 12.90
CA ALA A 160 -21.52 -6.16 11.85
C ALA A 160 -20.48 -6.48 10.77
N GLN A 161 -20.83 -7.38 9.85
CA GLN A 161 -19.99 -7.72 8.70
C GLN A 161 -19.56 -6.46 7.95
N THR A 162 -18.26 -6.17 8.01
CA THR A 162 -17.65 -4.93 7.49
C THR A 162 -16.33 -5.27 6.83
N HIS A 163 -16.05 -4.61 5.71
CA HIS A 163 -14.83 -4.81 4.94
C HIS A 163 -14.12 -3.47 4.75
N TRP A 164 -13.04 -3.24 5.50
CA TRP A 164 -12.26 -2.01 5.42
C TRP A 164 -11.24 -2.12 4.27
N VAL A 165 -11.29 -1.19 3.33
CA VAL A 165 -10.49 -1.27 2.09
C VAL A 165 -9.47 -0.16 1.94
N ASP A 166 -9.69 0.99 2.56
CA ASP A 166 -8.82 2.15 2.42
C ASP A 166 -9.03 3.11 3.60
N MET A 167 -8.10 4.05 3.77
CA MET A 167 -8.17 5.12 4.76
C MET A 167 -7.66 6.43 4.16
N ALA A 168 -8.38 7.52 4.42
CA ALA A 168 -7.89 8.86 4.21
C ALA A 168 -7.78 9.58 5.56
N LEU A 169 -6.82 10.49 5.66
CA LEU A 169 -6.67 11.37 6.81
C LEU A 169 -6.79 12.80 6.33
N GLU A 170 -7.59 13.57 7.03
CA GLU A 170 -7.69 15.01 6.85
C GLU A 170 -7.09 15.69 8.09
N GLY A 171 -6.22 16.66 7.86
CA GLY A 171 -5.77 17.55 8.92
C GLY A 171 -6.94 18.46 9.29
N TRP A 172 -7.50 18.30 10.48
CA TRP A 172 -8.52 19.22 10.97
C TRP A 172 -7.86 20.39 11.70
N GLU A 173 -8.00 21.60 11.17
CA GLU A 173 -7.76 22.82 11.92
C GLU A 173 -9.08 23.34 12.50
N PRO A 174 -9.26 23.44 13.83
CA PRO A 174 -10.41 24.13 14.39
C PRO A 174 -10.45 25.56 13.85
N SER A 175 -11.59 25.99 13.33
CA SER A 175 -11.85 27.42 13.10
C SER A 175 -11.67 28.16 14.43
N ARG A 176 -10.71 29.08 14.48
CA ARG A 176 -10.46 29.97 15.62
C ARG A 176 -11.64 30.89 15.91
#